data_AF-D7NCT5-F1
#
_entry.id   AF-D7NCT5-F1
#
_cell.length_a   1.000
_cell.length_b   1.000
_cell.length_c   1.000
_cell.angle_alpha   90.00
_cell.angle_beta   90.00
_cell.angle_gamma   90.00
#
_symmetry.space_group_name_H-M   'P 1'
#
loop_
_entity.id
_entity.type
_entity.pdbx_description
1 polymer ?
#
loop_
_entity_poly.entity_id
_entity_poly.type
_entity_poly.pdbx_seq_one_letter_code
_entity_poly.pdbx_strand_id
1 'polypeptide(L)'
;MIRSKYAVLFLAMLAMGCSPSSEDYAEEDYEKLFPFGGIEKPKVSYEDQVVQLGDPYASVSDFVYPGVEITENVRTYKVTLTCSFNERGFTDKDKGEDKVESRYFIRYVGRDKKLHTIATDKRAEGTDFLLTKNKEHTVTFSAKSGFPMYLWVNGVGPQNSSVHATISAVSEDGFTVVNPLTVHEYQNQEGIDKIKAPFCAYVILP
;
A
#
# COMPACT_ATOMS: atom_id res chain seq x y z
N MET A 1 41.98 77.52 51.31
CA MET A 1 42.61 76.20 51.10
C MET A 1 41.62 75.07 51.46
N ILE A 2 40.65 74.76 50.60
CA ILE A 2 39.62 73.70 50.84
C ILE A 2 39.37 72.91 49.54
N ARG A 3 40.44 72.45 48.86
CA ARG A 3 40.29 71.78 47.55
C ARG A 3 40.93 70.40 47.42
N SER A 4 41.62 69.90 48.44
CA SER A 4 42.39 68.64 48.32
C SER A 4 41.77 67.44 49.06
N LYS A 5 40.87 67.65 50.03
CA LYS A 5 40.34 66.54 50.87
C LYS A 5 39.16 65.76 50.27
N TYR A 6 38.42 66.34 49.31
CA TYR A 6 37.27 65.67 48.68
C TYR A 6 37.62 64.94 47.38
N ALA A 7 38.78 65.24 46.77
CA ALA A 7 39.22 64.58 45.55
C ALA A 7 39.59 63.11 45.79
N VAL A 8 40.16 62.80 46.96
CA VAL A 8 40.50 61.42 47.36
C VAL A 8 39.25 60.61 47.67
N LEU A 9 38.22 61.24 48.25
CA LEU A 9 36.94 60.57 48.54
C LEU A 9 36.16 60.25 47.25
N PHE A 10 36.22 61.12 46.24
CA PHE A 10 35.60 60.89 44.93
C PHE A 10 36.34 59.80 44.14
N LEU A 11 37.67 59.74 44.21
CA LEU A 11 38.47 58.71 43.55
C LEU A 11 38.27 57.32 44.20
N ALA A 12 38.01 57.27 45.51
CA ALA A 12 37.68 56.03 46.21
C ALA A 12 36.28 55.49 45.85
N MET A 13 35.29 56.36 45.59
CA MET A 13 33.95 55.93 45.12
C MET A 13 33.96 55.43 43.67
N LEU A 14 34.84 55.95 42.82
CA LEU A 14 34.97 55.51 41.41
C LEU A 14 35.61 54.13 41.26
N ALA A 15 36.35 53.64 42.26
CA ALA A 15 36.99 52.32 42.26
C ALA A 15 36.04 51.17 42.68
N MET A 16 34.82 51.48 43.12
CA MET A 16 33.77 50.49 43.44
C MET A 16 32.81 50.26 42.25
N GLY A 17 33.19 50.67 41.04
CA GLY A 17 32.44 50.40 39.82
C GLY A 17 32.62 48.95 39.35
N CYS A 18 31.58 48.14 39.58
CA CYS A 18 31.27 46.88 38.90
C CYS A 18 32.44 45.91 38.67
N SER A 19 32.79 45.14 39.68
CA SER A 19 33.19 43.75 39.42
C SER A 19 32.00 43.05 38.75
N PRO A 20 32.10 42.51 37.52
CA PRO A 20 31.05 41.66 36.99
C PRO A 20 30.88 40.52 37.99
N SER A 21 29.68 40.37 38.55
CA SER A 21 29.35 39.18 39.31
C SER A 21 29.48 38.01 38.34
N SER A 22 30.57 37.25 38.46
CA SER A 22 30.62 35.89 37.95
C SER A 22 29.68 35.05 38.83
N GLU A 23 28.39 35.35 38.81
CA GLU A 23 27.42 34.32 39.05
C GLU A 23 27.61 33.37 37.88
N ASP A 24 28.42 32.33 38.09
CA ASP A 24 28.35 31.11 37.29
C ASP A 24 26.90 30.62 37.46
N TYR A 25 26.02 31.10 36.58
CA TYR A 25 24.69 30.55 36.44
C TYR A 25 24.88 29.05 36.26
N ALA A 26 24.16 28.26 37.05
CA ALA A 26 24.22 26.82 36.95
C ALA A 26 24.02 26.41 35.49
N GLU A 27 24.95 25.61 34.97
CA GLU A 27 24.98 25.21 33.56
C GLU A 27 23.60 24.64 33.16
N GLU A 28 22.92 25.31 32.23
CA GLU A 28 21.57 24.92 31.84
C GLU A 28 21.62 23.57 31.13
N ASP A 29 20.97 22.57 31.72
CA ASP A 29 20.82 21.24 31.14
C ASP A 29 19.80 21.29 29.99
N TYR A 30 20.28 21.68 28.81
CA TYR A 30 19.47 21.77 27.59
C TYR A 30 18.86 20.42 27.18
N GLU A 31 19.48 19.28 27.55
CA GLU A 31 18.93 17.96 27.28
C GLU A 31 17.69 17.66 28.14
N LYS A 32 17.65 18.19 29.36
CA LYS A 32 16.47 18.14 30.23
C LYS A 32 15.39 19.14 29.81
N LEU A 33 15.78 20.32 29.33
CA LEU A 33 14.84 21.35 28.87
C LEU A 33 14.18 20.97 27.54
N PHE A 34 14.90 20.26 26.69
CA PHE A 34 14.45 19.84 25.37
C PHE A 34 14.81 18.37 25.12
N PRO A 35 14.18 17.42 25.84
CA PRO A 35 14.44 16.02 25.63
C PRO A 35 14.07 15.64 24.19
N PHE A 36 15.06 15.16 23.45
CA PHE A 36 14.84 14.73 22.07
C PHE A 36 13.99 13.45 22.07
N GLY A 37 12.69 13.58 21.79
CA GLY A 37 11.73 12.48 21.71
C GLY A 37 11.90 11.56 20.48
N GLY A 38 12.95 11.77 19.69
CA GLY A 38 13.17 11.10 18.41
C GLY A 38 12.51 11.83 17.24
N ILE A 39 12.69 11.27 16.03
CA ILE A 39 12.01 11.75 14.83
C ILE A 39 10.62 11.12 14.82
N GLU A 40 9.58 11.92 15.03
CA GLU A 40 8.20 11.48 14.85
C GLU A 40 7.99 11.11 13.38
N LYS A 41 7.71 9.82 13.12
CA LYS A 41 7.43 9.36 11.76
C LYS A 41 6.12 10.00 11.31
N PRO A 42 6.01 10.44 10.04
CA PRO A 42 4.76 11.00 9.53
C PRO A 42 3.64 9.98 9.73
N LYS A 43 2.53 10.42 10.34
CA LYS A 43 1.32 9.60 10.51
C LYS A 43 0.74 9.34 9.12
N VAL A 44 0.89 8.10 8.63
CA VAL A 44 0.28 7.68 7.37
C VAL A 44 -1.23 7.60 7.59
N SER A 45 -1.99 8.45 6.88
CA SER A 45 -3.44 8.38 6.85
C SER A 45 -3.88 7.33 5.84
N TYR A 46 -4.51 6.26 6.30
CA TYR A 46 -5.09 5.25 5.41
C TYR A 46 -6.43 5.68 4.80
N GLU A 47 -7.05 6.73 5.36
CA GLU A 47 -8.28 7.34 4.83
C GLU A 47 -8.08 7.94 3.44
N ASP A 48 -6.83 8.26 3.07
CA ASP A 48 -6.47 8.78 1.74
C ASP A 48 -6.47 7.68 0.66
N GLN A 49 -6.61 6.40 1.05
CA GLN A 49 -6.71 5.24 0.16
C GLN A 49 -5.62 5.20 -0.92
N VAL A 50 -4.38 5.56 -0.52
CA VAL A 50 -3.26 5.65 -1.45
C VAL A 50 -2.97 4.29 -2.07
N VAL A 51 -3.00 4.24 -3.41
CA VAL A 51 -2.68 3.04 -4.18
C VAL A 51 -1.17 2.81 -4.14
N GLN A 52 -0.76 1.65 -3.66
CA GLN A 52 0.62 1.18 -3.66
C GLN A 52 0.85 0.25 -4.84
N LEU A 53 1.84 0.53 -5.67
CA LEU A 53 2.19 -0.30 -6.82
C LEU A 53 3.16 -1.41 -6.40
N GLY A 54 2.98 -2.61 -6.96
CA GLY A 54 3.90 -3.74 -6.80
C GLY A 54 4.50 -4.18 -8.14
N ASP A 55 5.36 -5.20 -8.09
CA ASP A 55 5.95 -5.80 -9.30
C ASP A 55 5.03 -6.90 -9.86
N PRO A 56 4.45 -6.71 -11.07
CA PRO A 56 3.59 -7.71 -11.67
C PRO A 56 4.34 -8.95 -12.20
N TYR A 57 5.67 -8.96 -12.17
CA TYR A 57 6.52 -10.07 -12.61
C TYR A 57 7.18 -10.83 -11.46
N ALA A 58 6.89 -10.47 -10.21
CA ALA A 58 7.41 -11.16 -9.04
C ALA A 58 7.04 -12.66 -9.03
N SER A 59 7.82 -13.47 -8.33
CA SER A 59 7.47 -14.87 -8.07
C SER A 59 6.41 -14.98 -6.98
N VAL A 60 5.64 -16.08 -6.94
CA VAL A 60 4.74 -16.38 -5.81
C VAL A 60 5.51 -16.55 -4.52
N SER A 61 6.70 -17.16 -4.60
CA SER A 61 7.58 -17.39 -3.45
C SER A 61 8.03 -16.11 -2.75
N ASP A 62 8.05 -15.00 -3.48
CA ASP A 62 8.58 -13.72 -3.00
C ASP A 62 7.48 -12.87 -2.36
N PHE A 63 6.24 -13.38 -2.34
CA PHE A 63 5.11 -12.68 -1.76
C PHE A 63 5.28 -12.48 -0.26
N VAL A 64 5.25 -11.22 0.16
CA VAL A 64 5.21 -10.79 1.56
C VAL A 64 3.89 -10.08 1.79
N TYR A 65 3.16 -10.48 2.83
CA TYR A 65 1.88 -9.86 3.19
C TYR A 65 2.07 -8.38 3.55
N PRO A 66 1.51 -7.43 2.76
CA PRO A 66 1.78 -5.99 2.95
C PRO A 66 0.79 -5.30 3.90
N GLY A 67 -0.02 -6.07 4.63
CA GLY A 67 -0.99 -5.51 5.58
C GLY A 67 -0.33 -4.87 6.78
N VAL A 68 -1.09 -4.00 7.44
CA VAL A 68 -0.67 -3.25 8.63
C VAL A 68 -1.65 -3.48 9.78
N GLU A 69 -1.21 -3.25 11.00
CA GLU A 69 -2.10 -3.28 12.16
C GLU A 69 -2.65 -1.87 12.42
N ILE A 70 -3.97 -1.74 12.38
CA ILE A 70 -4.70 -0.52 12.76
C ILE A 70 -5.44 -0.82 14.06
N THR A 71 -5.19 -0.03 15.10
CA THR A 71 -5.78 -0.21 16.43
C THR A 71 -6.90 0.78 16.75
N GLU A 72 -6.98 1.89 16.01
CA GLU A 72 -7.96 2.96 16.19
C GLU A 72 -9.02 2.92 15.10
N ASN A 73 -10.29 3.18 15.44
CA ASN A 73 -11.42 3.26 14.49
C ASN A 73 -11.54 2.06 13.53
N VAL A 74 -11.23 0.86 14.00
CA VAL A 74 -11.23 -0.37 13.18
C VAL A 74 -12.63 -0.64 12.63
N ARG A 75 -12.72 -0.71 11.30
CA ARG A 75 -13.91 -1.09 10.55
C ARG A 75 -13.76 -2.50 9.98
N THR A 76 -14.90 -3.10 9.67
CA THR A 76 -14.97 -4.36 8.91
C THR A 76 -15.52 -4.06 7.53
N TYR A 77 -14.92 -4.66 6.51
CA TYR A 77 -15.20 -4.46 5.10
C TYR A 77 -15.62 -5.78 4.47
N LYS A 78 -16.61 -5.70 3.59
CA LYS A 78 -16.93 -6.75 2.63
C LYS A 78 -16.09 -6.52 1.37
N VAL A 79 -15.06 -7.34 1.20
CA VAL A 79 -14.20 -7.34 0.01
C VAL A 79 -14.83 -8.24 -1.05
N THR A 80 -14.94 -7.73 -2.28
CA THR A 80 -15.50 -8.44 -3.43
C THR A 80 -14.51 -8.37 -4.58
N LEU A 81 -14.04 -9.53 -5.04
CA LEU A 81 -13.26 -9.69 -6.26
C LEU A 81 -14.17 -10.28 -7.33
N THR A 82 -14.26 -9.62 -8.47
CA THR A 82 -14.94 -10.10 -9.67
C THR A 82 -13.91 -10.24 -10.78
N CYS A 83 -13.89 -11.38 -11.45
CA CYS A 83 -12.96 -11.61 -12.54
C CYS A 83 -13.54 -12.48 -13.65
N SER A 84 -13.05 -12.26 -14.87
CA SER A 84 -13.43 -13.03 -16.04
C SER A 84 -12.31 -12.98 -17.08
N PHE A 85 -12.36 -13.90 -18.04
CA PHE A 85 -11.56 -13.82 -19.23
C PHE A 85 -12.42 -14.13 -20.45
N ASN A 86 -12.08 -13.49 -21.56
CA ASN A 86 -12.68 -13.77 -22.85
C ASN A 86 -11.63 -14.28 -23.81
N GLU A 87 -12.02 -15.28 -24.60
CA GLU A 87 -11.19 -15.83 -25.66
C GLU A 87 -12.11 -16.23 -26.80
N ARG A 88 -11.77 -15.85 -28.03
CA ARG A 88 -12.42 -16.46 -29.21
C ARG A 88 -11.81 -17.83 -29.41
N GLY A 89 -12.60 -18.88 -29.19
CA GLY A 89 -12.15 -20.23 -29.54
C GLY A 89 -11.97 -20.34 -31.05
N PHE A 90 -10.86 -20.95 -31.47
CA PHE A 90 -10.86 -21.65 -32.75
C PHE A 90 -11.77 -22.87 -32.57
N THR A 91 -12.99 -22.78 -33.08
CA THR A 91 -13.93 -23.90 -33.05
C THR A 91 -13.45 -24.91 -34.09
N ASP A 92 -12.59 -25.83 -33.69
CA ASP A 92 -12.40 -27.07 -34.43
C ASP A 92 -13.62 -27.94 -34.14
N LYS A 93 -14.55 -28.02 -35.08
CA LYS A 93 -15.89 -28.60 -34.89
C LYS A 93 -15.90 -30.10 -34.55
N ASP A 94 -14.74 -30.74 -34.44
CA ASP A 94 -14.57 -32.18 -34.31
C ASP A 94 -14.11 -32.67 -32.92
N LYS A 95 -13.90 -31.80 -31.93
CA LYS A 95 -13.60 -32.23 -30.54
C LYS A 95 -14.38 -31.38 -29.55
N GLY A 96 -15.34 -32.02 -28.87
CA GLY A 96 -16.35 -31.40 -28.00
C GLY A 96 -15.87 -30.74 -26.69
N GLU A 97 -14.68 -30.13 -26.66
CA GLU A 97 -14.24 -29.27 -25.55
C GLU A 97 -13.63 -27.97 -26.09
N ASP A 98 -14.13 -26.84 -25.58
CA ASP A 98 -13.61 -25.52 -25.92
C ASP A 98 -12.21 -25.35 -25.30
N LYS A 99 -11.17 -25.62 -26.08
CA LYS A 99 -9.77 -25.55 -25.64
C LYS A 99 -9.44 -24.10 -25.25
N VAL A 100 -8.94 -23.93 -24.02
CA VAL A 100 -8.42 -22.65 -23.51
C VAL A 100 -6.93 -22.58 -23.83
N GLU A 101 -6.52 -21.55 -24.58
CA GLU A 101 -5.11 -21.31 -24.90
C GLU A 101 -4.49 -20.20 -24.05
N SER A 102 -5.33 -19.32 -23.52
CA SER A 102 -4.91 -18.29 -22.57
C SER A 102 -4.35 -18.90 -21.28
N ARG A 103 -3.31 -18.25 -20.75
CA ARG A 103 -2.64 -18.51 -19.48
C ARG A 103 -2.61 -17.21 -18.67
N TYR A 104 -3.78 -16.65 -18.44
CA TYR A 104 -3.95 -15.51 -17.54
C TYR A 104 -4.04 -15.99 -16.10
N PHE A 105 -3.55 -15.16 -15.19
CA PHE A 105 -3.72 -15.35 -13.77
C PHE A 105 -4.08 -14.03 -13.09
N ILE A 106 -4.92 -14.14 -12.07
CA ILE A 106 -5.36 -13.09 -11.19
C ILE A 106 -5.05 -13.56 -9.78
N ARG A 107 -4.29 -12.76 -9.05
CA ARG A 107 -3.90 -13.05 -7.68
C ARG A 107 -4.46 -12.00 -6.75
N TYR A 108 -4.91 -12.45 -5.60
CA TYR A 108 -5.49 -11.62 -4.54
C TYR A 108 -5.09 -12.15 -3.18
N VAL A 109 -5.12 -11.28 -2.18
CA VAL A 109 -4.88 -11.70 -0.80
C VAL A 109 -6.21 -12.14 -0.17
N GLY A 110 -6.24 -13.36 0.34
CA GLY A 110 -7.41 -13.94 0.98
C GLY A 110 -7.51 -13.61 2.47
N ARG A 111 -8.62 -14.02 3.08
CA ARG A 111 -8.87 -13.88 4.54
C ARG A 111 -7.82 -14.56 5.42
N ASP A 112 -7.11 -15.54 4.87
CA ASP A 112 -6.03 -16.30 5.50
C ASP A 112 -4.67 -15.58 5.41
N LYS A 113 -4.65 -14.35 4.88
CA LYS A 113 -3.46 -13.53 4.66
C LYS A 113 -2.45 -14.16 3.69
N LYS A 114 -2.91 -15.10 2.85
CA LYS A 114 -2.11 -15.72 1.80
C LYS A 114 -2.51 -15.19 0.43
N LEU A 115 -1.59 -15.33 -0.52
CA LEU A 115 -1.85 -15.04 -1.93
C LEU A 115 -2.58 -16.24 -2.55
N HIS A 116 -3.77 -15.99 -3.09
CA HIS A 116 -4.56 -16.96 -3.84
C HIS A 116 -4.45 -16.68 -5.33
N THR A 117 -4.40 -17.72 -6.16
CA THR A 117 -4.30 -17.60 -7.62
C THR A 117 -5.54 -18.18 -8.31
N ILE A 118 -6.24 -17.32 -9.03
CA ILE A 118 -7.30 -17.66 -9.98
C ILE A 118 -6.67 -17.64 -11.39
N ALA A 119 -6.71 -18.73 -12.13
CA ALA A 119 -6.05 -18.85 -13.43
C ALA A 119 -6.96 -19.40 -14.52
N THR A 120 -6.58 -19.22 -15.78
CA THR A 120 -7.28 -19.83 -16.93
C THR A 120 -6.77 -21.23 -17.27
N ASP A 121 -5.54 -21.57 -16.88
CA ASP A 121 -4.88 -22.87 -17.12
C ASP A 121 -4.10 -23.31 -15.87
N LYS A 122 -4.05 -24.63 -15.61
CA LYS A 122 -3.38 -25.25 -14.45
C LYS A 122 -1.86 -25.04 -14.40
N ARG A 123 -1.24 -24.60 -15.50
CA ARG A 123 0.19 -24.29 -15.58
C ARG A 123 0.59 -23.07 -14.76
N ALA A 124 -0.36 -22.23 -14.37
CA ALA A 124 -0.06 -21.12 -13.46
C ALA A 124 0.30 -21.67 -12.07
N GLU A 125 1.43 -21.20 -11.54
CA GLU A 125 1.91 -21.58 -10.21
C GLU A 125 0.89 -21.19 -9.13
N GLY A 126 0.61 -22.13 -8.22
CA GLY A 126 -0.26 -21.89 -7.07
C GLY A 126 -1.75 -21.74 -7.41
N THR A 127 -2.20 -22.28 -8.54
CA THR A 127 -3.62 -22.18 -8.97
C THR A 127 -4.57 -22.82 -7.95
N ASP A 128 -5.39 -22.00 -7.30
CA ASP A 128 -6.45 -22.42 -6.38
C ASP A 128 -7.79 -22.62 -7.10
N PHE A 129 -8.04 -21.82 -8.15
CA PHE A 129 -9.29 -21.86 -8.91
C PHE A 129 -9.06 -21.66 -10.40
N LEU A 130 -9.81 -22.40 -11.23
CA LEU A 130 -9.79 -22.27 -12.68
C LEU A 130 -11.02 -21.51 -13.19
N LEU A 131 -10.77 -20.42 -13.91
CA LEU A 131 -11.82 -19.67 -14.57
C LEU A 131 -12.48 -20.50 -15.68
N THR A 132 -13.79 -20.32 -15.83
CA THR A 132 -14.50 -20.81 -16.99
C THR A 132 -14.54 -19.73 -18.05
N LYS A 133 -14.20 -20.10 -19.29
CA LYS A 133 -14.17 -19.21 -20.44
C LYS A 133 -15.48 -18.42 -20.61
N ASN A 134 -15.35 -17.11 -20.82
CA ASN A 134 -16.47 -16.16 -21.00
C ASN A 134 -17.49 -16.17 -19.85
N LYS A 135 -17.10 -16.64 -18.65
CA LYS A 135 -17.93 -16.58 -17.45
C LYS A 135 -17.24 -15.78 -16.37
N GLU A 136 -18.04 -15.00 -15.67
CA GLU A 136 -17.61 -14.26 -14.50
C GLU A 136 -17.51 -15.19 -13.28
N HIS A 137 -16.49 -14.95 -12.47
CA HIS A 137 -16.30 -15.57 -11.18
C HIS A 137 -16.16 -14.48 -10.11
N THR A 138 -16.84 -14.68 -8.98
CA THR A 138 -16.88 -13.72 -7.89
C THR A 138 -16.45 -14.39 -6.59
N VAL A 139 -15.51 -13.76 -5.89
CA VAL A 139 -15.08 -14.11 -4.55
C VAL A 139 -15.48 -13.00 -3.59
N THR A 140 -16.01 -13.36 -2.44
CA THR A 140 -16.41 -12.38 -1.41
C THR A 140 -15.98 -12.85 -0.04
N PHE A 141 -15.38 -11.96 0.74
CA PHE A 141 -14.97 -12.24 2.12
C PHE A 141 -14.94 -10.97 2.97
N SER A 142 -14.99 -11.13 4.29
CA SER A 142 -14.85 -10.02 5.24
C SER A 142 -13.39 -9.82 5.64
N ALA A 143 -12.95 -8.57 5.72
CA ALA A 143 -11.62 -8.15 6.17
C ALA A 143 -11.72 -6.93 7.10
N LYS A 144 -10.72 -6.69 7.95
CA LYS A 144 -10.68 -5.52 8.85
C LYS A 144 -9.76 -4.43 8.31
N SER A 145 -9.87 -3.22 8.86
CA SER A 145 -8.89 -2.14 8.68
C SER A 145 -7.46 -2.65 8.81
N GLY A 146 -6.57 -2.13 7.96
CA GLY A 146 -5.18 -2.57 7.84
C GLY A 146 -4.96 -3.74 6.89
N PHE A 147 -6.03 -4.41 6.44
CA PHE A 147 -5.94 -5.45 5.42
C PHE A 147 -5.59 -4.86 4.05
N PRO A 148 -4.70 -5.50 3.26
CA PRO A 148 -4.39 -5.03 1.92
C PRO A 148 -5.42 -5.54 0.91
N MET A 149 -6.24 -4.66 0.37
CA MET A 149 -7.04 -4.94 -0.81
C MET A 149 -6.11 -5.00 -2.03
N TYR A 150 -5.67 -6.21 -2.35
CA TYR A 150 -4.57 -6.48 -3.28
C TYR A 150 -5.08 -7.13 -4.57
N LEU A 151 -4.62 -6.62 -5.72
CA LEU A 151 -4.91 -7.16 -7.04
C LEU A 151 -3.66 -7.25 -7.89
N TRP A 152 -3.40 -8.44 -8.42
CA TRP A 152 -2.32 -8.70 -9.35
C TRP A 152 -2.81 -9.50 -10.55
N VAL A 153 -2.68 -8.96 -11.75
CA VAL A 153 -3.12 -9.57 -13.01
C VAL A 153 -1.97 -9.60 -13.99
N ASN A 154 -1.64 -10.79 -14.49
CA ASN A 154 -0.64 -10.98 -15.54
C ASN A 154 -0.91 -12.28 -16.31
N GLY A 155 -0.18 -12.51 -17.39
CA GLY A 155 -0.24 -13.73 -18.16
C GLY A 155 -0.11 -13.48 -19.65
N VAL A 156 -0.40 -14.54 -20.40
CA VAL A 156 -0.31 -14.55 -21.86
C VAL A 156 -1.60 -15.11 -22.46
N GLY A 157 -1.96 -14.66 -23.65
CA GLY A 157 -3.10 -15.20 -24.36
C GLY A 157 -2.97 -15.07 -25.88
N PRO A 158 -3.85 -15.75 -26.62
CA PRO A 158 -3.90 -15.65 -28.07
C PRO A 158 -4.51 -14.31 -28.51
N GLN A 159 -4.41 -14.03 -29.80
CA GLN A 159 -5.08 -12.90 -30.43
C GLN A 159 -6.57 -12.85 -30.10
N ASN A 160 -7.07 -11.64 -29.79
CA ASN A 160 -8.46 -11.38 -29.43
C ASN A 160 -8.89 -12.08 -28.13
N SER A 161 -7.99 -12.17 -27.17
CA SER A 161 -8.32 -12.58 -25.81
C SER A 161 -8.18 -11.40 -24.85
N SER A 162 -8.92 -11.45 -23.73
CA SER A 162 -8.87 -10.42 -22.70
C SER A 162 -9.04 -11.02 -21.32
N VAL A 163 -8.55 -10.28 -20.32
CA VAL A 163 -8.74 -10.57 -18.90
C VAL A 163 -9.27 -9.33 -18.21
N HIS A 164 -10.28 -9.53 -17.36
CA HIS A 164 -10.89 -8.49 -16.54
C HIS A 164 -10.82 -8.92 -15.08
N ALA A 165 -10.38 -8.02 -14.21
CA ALA A 165 -10.53 -8.19 -12.78
C ALA A 165 -10.80 -6.86 -12.08
N THR A 166 -11.69 -6.90 -11.09
CA THR A 166 -12.02 -5.77 -10.23
C THR A 166 -12.10 -6.26 -8.79
N ILE A 167 -11.33 -5.66 -7.89
CA ILE A 167 -11.50 -5.85 -6.44
C ILE A 167 -11.98 -4.56 -5.81
N SER A 168 -13.00 -4.66 -4.96
CA SER A 168 -13.60 -3.55 -4.24
C SER A 168 -13.85 -3.92 -2.79
N ALA A 169 -13.97 -2.91 -1.93
CA ALA A 169 -14.31 -3.10 -0.53
C ALA A 169 -15.29 -2.02 -0.09
N VAL A 170 -16.32 -2.45 0.63
CA VAL A 170 -17.33 -1.57 1.23
C VAL A 170 -17.41 -1.94 2.71
N SER A 171 -17.37 -0.94 3.59
CA SER A 171 -17.54 -1.16 5.01
C SER A 171 -18.92 -1.76 5.31
N GLU A 172 -19.03 -2.58 6.36
CA GLU A 172 -20.31 -3.20 6.74
C GLU A 172 -21.38 -2.17 7.13
N ASP A 173 -20.96 -0.98 7.56
CA ASP A 173 -21.86 0.16 7.81
C ASP A 173 -22.29 0.89 6.53
N GLY A 174 -21.67 0.59 5.38
CA GLY A 174 -21.99 1.15 4.06
C GLY A 174 -21.49 2.58 3.83
N PHE A 175 -20.84 3.22 4.80
CA PHE A 175 -20.43 4.62 4.69
C PHE A 175 -19.05 4.83 4.09
N THR A 176 -18.15 3.84 4.20
CA THR A 176 -16.79 3.90 3.67
C THR A 176 -16.66 2.96 2.49
N VAL A 177 -16.58 3.55 1.30
CA VAL A 177 -16.30 2.83 0.05
C VAL A 177 -14.84 3.02 -0.30
N VAL A 178 -14.13 1.92 -0.53
CA VAL A 178 -12.74 1.95 -0.97
C VAL A 178 -12.68 1.93 -2.49
N ASN A 179 -11.85 2.80 -3.06
CA ASN A 179 -11.64 2.93 -4.49
C ASN A 179 -11.25 1.56 -5.09
N PRO A 180 -12.03 1.04 -6.06
CA PRO A 180 -11.78 -0.29 -6.60
C PRO A 180 -10.51 -0.32 -7.43
N LEU A 181 -9.74 -1.40 -7.32
CA LEU A 181 -8.65 -1.68 -8.25
C LEU A 181 -9.25 -2.47 -9.43
N THR A 182 -9.13 -1.92 -10.64
CA THR A 182 -9.72 -2.50 -11.85
C THR A 182 -8.66 -2.64 -12.93
N VAL A 183 -8.68 -3.79 -13.59
CA VAL A 183 -7.81 -4.13 -14.71
C VAL A 183 -8.66 -4.69 -15.83
N HIS A 184 -8.46 -4.17 -17.02
CA HIS A 184 -9.09 -4.69 -18.23
C HIS A 184 -8.08 -4.68 -19.36
N GLU A 185 -7.47 -5.84 -19.60
CA GLU A 185 -6.35 -5.99 -20.50
C GLU A 185 -6.72 -6.87 -21.70
N TYR A 186 -6.20 -6.50 -22.86
CA TYR A 186 -6.45 -7.18 -24.13
C TYR A 186 -5.14 -7.62 -24.77
N GLN A 187 -5.12 -8.86 -25.26
CA GLN A 187 -4.11 -9.35 -26.16
C GLN A 187 -4.70 -9.33 -27.58
N ASN A 188 -4.10 -8.54 -28.47
CA ASN A 188 -4.49 -8.41 -29.87
C ASN A 188 -3.33 -8.68 -30.85
N GLN A 189 -2.18 -9.11 -30.35
CA GLN A 189 -1.02 -9.46 -31.18
C GLN A 189 -1.17 -10.87 -31.73
N GLU A 190 -0.62 -11.11 -32.91
CA GLU A 190 -0.62 -12.43 -33.53
C GLU A 190 0.15 -13.43 -32.66
N GLY A 191 -0.39 -14.64 -32.51
CA GLY A 191 0.19 -15.68 -31.66
C GLY A 191 -0.15 -15.52 -30.17
N ILE A 192 0.55 -16.28 -29.33
CA ILE A 192 0.42 -16.22 -27.87
C ILE A 192 1.42 -15.19 -27.35
N ASP A 193 0.94 -14.08 -26.80
CA ASP A 193 1.79 -13.02 -26.24
C ASP A 193 1.27 -12.53 -24.88
N LYS A 194 2.08 -11.73 -24.18
CA LYS A 194 1.75 -11.10 -22.90
C LYS A 194 0.71 -10.01 -23.06
N ILE A 195 -0.07 -9.77 -22.01
CA ILE A 195 -0.84 -8.53 -21.90
C ILE A 195 0.09 -7.32 -21.85
N LYS A 196 -0.38 -6.18 -22.37
CA LYS A 196 0.45 -4.99 -22.56
C LYS A 196 0.77 -4.28 -21.25
N ALA A 197 -0.20 -4.19 -20.34
CA ALA A 197 -0.02 -3.56 -19.05
C ALA A 197 -0.40 -4.54 -17.93
N PRO A 198 0.49 -5.48 -17.58
CA PRO A 198 0.26 -6.29 -16.40
C PRO A 198 0.25 -5.40 -15.16
N PHE A 199 -0.63 -5.74 -14.22
CA PHE A 199 -1.00 -4.86 -13.12
C PHE A 199 -0.71 -5.54 -11.78
N CYS A 200 -0.14 -4.80 -10.84
CA CYS A 200 0.00 -5.23 -9.45
C CYS A 200 -0.12 -4.00 -8.56
N ALA A 201 -1.15 -3.96 -7.73
CA ALA A 201 -1.33 -2.88 -6.77
C ALA A 201 -2.15 -3.33 -5.56
N TYR A 202 -2.07 -2.55 -4.48
CA TYR A 202 -2.95 -2.70 -3.34
C TYR A 202 -3.29 -1.36 -2.69
N VAL A 203 -4.39 -1.36 -1.96
CA VAL A 203 -4.79 -0.27 -1.05
C VAL A 203 -4.95 -0.88 0.33
N ILE A 204 -4.43 -0.22 1.36
CA ILE A 204 -4.70 -0.61 2.75
C ILE A 204 -6.10 -0.14 3.11
N LEU A 205 -6.95 -1.05 3.58
CA LEU A 205 -8.28 -0.69 4.05
C LEU A 205 -8.15 0.24 5.27
N PRO A 206 -8.82 1.41 5.27
CA PRO A 206 -8.70 2.37 6.37
C PRO A 206 -9.26 1.86 7.69
#